data_AF-A0A060X4L2-F1
#
_entry.id   AF-A0A060X4L2-F1
#
_cell.length_a   1.000
_cell.length_b   1.000
_cell.length_c   1.000
_cell.angle_alpha   90.00
_cell.angle_beta   90.00
_cell.angle_gamma   90.00
#
_symmetry.space_group_name_H-M   'P 1'
#
loop_
_entity.id
_entity.type
_entity.pdbx_description
1 polymer ?
#
loop_
_entity_poly.entity_id
_entity_poly.type
_entity_poly.pdbx_seq_one_letter_code
_entity_poly.pdbx_strand_id
1 'polypeptide(L)'
;MAKTKELSKDTRNKIVDLHQAGKTKSAIGKQLGLKKSTVGAIIRKWKTYKTTDNLPRSGAPHKISPCGVKMITRTVSKNPRTTRGDLVNDLQRAGTNVTKPTISNTLRRQGLKSCSARRVPLFVIVTTRLERGREGNETN
;
A
#
# COMPACT_ATOMS: atom_id res chain seq x y z
N MET A 1 -20.50 18.82 -1.98
CA MET A 1 -21.15 18.23 -0.80
C MET A 1 -20.27 18.42 0.41
N ALA A 2 -20.78 19.05 1.47
CA ALA A 2 -20.04 19.20 2.73
C ALA A 2 -19.87 17.82 3.40
N LYS A 3 -18.67 17.55 3.95
CA LYS A 3 -18.44 16.34 4.75
C LYS A 3 -19.20 16.48 6.06
N THR A 4 -20.22 15.65 6.27
CA THR A 4 -20.87 15.54 7.57
C THR A 4 -19.90 14.94 8.58
N LYS A 5 -19.78 15.57 9.75
CA LYS A 5 -18.96 15.07 10.86
C LYS A 5 -19.45 13.68 11.28
N GLU A 6 -18.52 12.74 11.41
CA GLU A 6 -18.84 11.39 11.90
C GLU A 6 -19.15 11.42 13.40
N LEU A 7 -20.01 10.50 13.85
CA LEU A 7 -20.28 10.32 15.28
C LEU A 7 -19.04 9.78 16.00
N SER A 8 -18.80 10.27 17.22
CA SER A 8 -17.73 9.76 18.08
C SER A 8 -17.92 8.27 18.38
N LYS A 9 -16.81 7.59 18.69
CA LYS A 9 -16.81 6.16 19.02
C LYS A 9 -17.65 5.88 20.27
N ASP A 10 -17.58 6.75 21.27
CA ASP A 10 -18.30 6.60 22.53
C ASP A 10 -19.82 6.63 22.33
N THR A 11 -20.31 7.56 21.50
CA THR A 11 -21.74 7.64 21.17
C THR A 11 -22.20 6.38 20.41
N ARG A 12 -21.35 5.80 19.56
CA ARG A 12 -21.66 4.54 18.86
C ARG A 12 -21.71 3.34 19.81
N ASN A 13 -20.81 3.27 20.78
CA ASN A 13 -20.81 2.22 21.81
C ASN A 13 -22.07 2.31 22.68
N LYS A 14 -22.40 3.50 23.18
CA LYS A 14 -23.63 3.73 23.96
C LYS A 14 -24.90 3.27 23.23
N ILE A 15 -24.97 3.46 21.90
CA ILE A 15 -26.10 2.97 21.09
C ILE A 15 -26.19 1.45 21.11
N VAL A 16 -25.07 0.74 21.03
CA VAL A 16 -25.02 -0.72 21.08
C VAL A 16 -25.41 -1.21 22.48
N ASP A 17 -24.90 -0.59 23.54
CA ASP A 17 -25.20 -0.96 24.92
C ASP A 17 -26.70 -0.83 25.22
N LEU A 18 -27.30 0.30 24.83
CA LEU A 18 -28.74 0.54 25.00
C LEU A 18 -29.60 -0.41 24.16
N HIS A 19 -29.12 -0.80 22.98
CA HIS A 19 -29.80 -1.80 22.15
C HIS A 19 -29.71 -3.20 22.79
N GLN A 20 -28.58 -3.55 23.37
CA GLN A 20 -28.39 -4.82 24.08
C GLN A 20 -29.25 -4.90 25.34
N ALA A 21 -29.49 -3.76 26.00
CA ALA A 21 -30.45 -3.61 27.09
C ALA A 21 -31.93 -3.67 26.64
N GLY A 22 -32.22 -3.96 25.36
CA GLY A 22 -33.58 -4.15 24.84
C GLY A 22 -34.33 -2.86 24.50
N LYS A 23 -33.69 -1.68 24.54
CA LYS A 23 -34.38 -0.43 24.18
C LYS A 23 -34.69 -0.36 22.69
N THR A 24 -35.85 0.20 22.35
CA THR A 24 -36.25 0.40 20.95
C THR A 24 -35.37 1.44 20.26
N LYS A 25 -35.17 1.29 18.94
CA LYS A 25 -34.35 2.22 18.12
C LYS A 25 -34.83 3.67 18.22
N SER A 26 -36.14 3.87 18.38
CA SER A 26 -36.76 5.20 18.52
C SER A 26 -36.42 5.84 19.88
N ALA A 27 -36.50 5.06 20.96
CA ALA A 27 -36.17 5.54 22.30
C ALA A 27 -34.69 5.92 22.42
N ILE A 28 -33.78 5.13 21.84
CA ILE A 28 -32.34 5.42 21.80
C ILE A 28 -32.06 6.72 21.05
N GLY A 29 -32.72 6.91 19.89
CA GLY A 29 -32.60 8.14 19.11
C GLY A 29 -33.05 9.38 19.89
N LYS A 30 -34.21 9.31 20.57
CA LYS A 30 -34.70 10.39 21.44
C LYS A 30 -33.74 10.69 22.59
N GLN A 31 -33.24 9.66 23.28
CA GLN A 31 -32.32 9.81 24.42
C GLN A 31 -31.00 10.48 24.02
N LEU A 32 -30.48 10.19 22.82
CA LEU A 32 -29.18 10.70 22.35
C LEU A 32 -29.29 11.90 21.40
N GLY A 33 -30.49 12.39 21.11
CA GLY A 33 -30.71 13.47 20.12
C GLY A 33 -30.35 13.07 18.68
N LEU A 34 -30.41 11.78 18.35
CA LEU A 34 -30.04 11.24 17.04
C LEU A 34 -31.26 10.79 16.23
N LYS A 35 -31.15 10.91 14.90
CA LYS A 35 -32.18 10.40 13.98
C LYS A 35 -32.28 8.88 14.09
N LYS A 36 -33.51 8.34 14.07
CA LYS A 36 -33.80 6.89 14.09
C LYS A 36 -33.04 6.10 13.01
N SER A 37 -32.86 6.70 11.83
CA SER A 37 -32.11 6.10 10.72
C SER A 37 -30.64 5.88 11.06
N THR A 38 -29.99 6.82 11.75
CA THR A 38 -28.60 6.74 12.18
C THR A 38 -28.40 5.61 13.19
N VAL A 39 -29.28 5.54 14.21
CA VAL A 39 -29.30 4.44 15.19
C VAL A 39 -29.50 3.09 14.50
N GLY A 40 -30.44 3.02 13.55
CA GLY A 40 -30.70 1.82 12.77
C GLY A 40 -29.51 1.37 11.92
N ALA A 41 -28.78 2.31 11.30
CA ALA A 41 -27.59 2.01 10.51
C ALA A 41 -26.46 1.42 11.37
N ILE A 42 -26.23 2.00 12.57
CA ILE A 42 -25.22 1.51 13.52
C ILE A 42 -25.56 0.09 13.99
N ILE A 43 -26.82 -0.16 14.39
CA ILE A 43 -27.25 -1.49 14.85
C ILE A 43 -27.13 -2.53 13.74
N ARG A 44 -27.54 -2.20 12.51
CA ARG A 44 -27.38 -3.12 11.35
C ARG A 44 -25.93 -3.48 11.14
N LYS A 45 -25.05 -2.48 11.13
CA LYS A 45 -23.61 -2.68 10.97
C LYS A 45 -23.03 -3.53 12.09
N TRP A 46 -23.39 -3.27 13.34
CA TRP A 46 -22.96 -4.09 14.48
C TRP A 46 -23.46 -5.53 14.38
N LYS A 47 -24.70 -5.77 13.93
CA LYS A 47 -25.20 -7.12 13.70
C LYS A 47 -24.37 -7.89 12.65
N THR A 48 -23.97 -7.22 11.56
CA THR A 48 -23.20 -7.82 10.47
C THR A 48 -21.71 -8.01 10.80
N TYR A 49 -21.06 -6.98 11.32
CA TYR A 49 -19.59 -6.95 11.46
C TYR A 49 -19.11 -7.03 12.91
N LYS A 50 -20.02 -7.00 13.89
CA LYS A 50 -19.72 -7.00 15.34
C LYS A 50 -18.77 -5.88 15.78
N THR A 51 -18.67 -4.81 14.99
CA THR A 51 -17.82 -3.65 15.29
C THR A 51 -18.62 -2.36 15.32
N THR A 52 -18.27 -1.49 16.26
CA THR A 52 -18.75 -0.11 16.35
C THR A 52 -17.85 0.87 15.62
N ASP A 53 -16.62 0.47 15.26
CA ASP A 53 -15.64 1.30 14.59
C ASP A 53 -16.01 1.55 13.12
N ASN A 54 -15.67 2.74 12.60
CA ASN A 54 -15.89 3.06 11.20
C ASN A 54 -14.89 2.31 10.35
N LEU A 55 -15.40 1.48 9.43
CA LEU A 55 -14.53 0.76 8.50
C LEU A 55 -13.99 1.76 7.48
N PRO A 56 -12.72 1.58 7.06
CA PRO A 56 -12.24 2.30 5.91
C PRO A 56 -13.13 1.99 4.70
N ARG A 57 -13.28 2.96 3.81
CA ARG A 57 -13.94 2.69 2.53
C ARG A 57 -13.11 1.65 1.78
N SER A 58 -13.78 0.72 1.10
CA SER A 58 -13.12 -0.31 0.28
C SER A 58 -12.21 0.26 -0.82
N GLY A 59 -12.41 1.53 -1.18
CA GLY A 59 -11.68 2.19 -2.25
C GLY A 59 -12.13 1.70 -3.64
N ALA A 60 -11.47 2.21 -4.67
CA ALA A 60 -11.72 1.76 -6.05
C ALA A 60 -10.94 0.48 -6.33
N PRO A 61 -11.53 -0.49 -7.05
CA PRO A 61 -10.83 -1.71 -7.46
C PRO A 61 -9.64 -1.37 -8.36
N HIS A 62 -8.60 -2.20 -8.29
CA HIS A 62 -7.42 -2.05 -9.13
C HIS A 62 -7.67 -2.63 -10.53
N LYS A 63 -7.11 -1.95 -11.55
CA LYS A 63 -7.19 -2.43 -12.94
C LYS A 63 -6.45 -3.75 -13.18
N ILE A 64 -5.38 -3.99 -12.43
CA ILE A 64 -4.57 -5.21 -12.55
C ILE A 64 -5.02 -6.18 -11.46
N SER A 65 -5.35 -7.41 -11.86
CA SER A 65 -5.70 -8.48 -10.93
C SER A 65 -4.49 -8.92 -10.10
N PRO A 66 -4.69 -9.54 -8.92
CA PRO A 66 -3.59 -10.08 -8.12
C PRO A 66 -2.69 -11.05 -8.90
N CYS A 67 -3.27 -11.83 -9.83
CA CYS A 67 -2.51 -12.72 -10.72
C CYS A 67 -1.63 -11.92 -11.70
N GLY A 68 -2.17 -10.86 -12.32
CA GLY A 68 -1.40 -9.96 -13.18
C GLY A 68 -0.24 -9.30 -12.44
N VAL A 69 -0.45 -8.88 -11.19
CA VAL A 69 0.63 -8.32 -10.34
C VAL A 69 1.74 -9.35 -10.11
N LYS A 70 1.40 -10.60 -9.79
CA LYS A 70 2.38 -11.68 -9.59
C LYS A 70 3.18 -11.96 -10.87
N MET A 71 2.51 -11.98 -12.01
CA MET A 71 3.15 -12.16 -13.32
C MET A 71 4.18 -11.06 -13.59
N ILE A 72 3.78 -9.78 -13.46
CA ILE A 72 4.67 -8.62 -13.66
C ILE A 72 5.87 -8.71 -12.72
N THR A 73 5.63 -8.98 -11.45
CA THR A 73 6.69 -9.06 -10.43
C THR A 73 7.68 -10.17 -10.77
N ARG A 74 7.19 -11.34 -11.21
CA ARG A 74 8.05 -12.46 -11.64
C ARG A 74 8.88 -12.11 -12.88
N THR A 75 8.27 -11.46 -13.88
CA THR A 75 8.98 -11.05 -15.10
C THR A 75 10.09 -10.06 -14.80
N VAL A 76 9.82 -9.04 -14.00
CA VAL A 76 10.81 -8.01 -13.62
C VAL A 76 11.91 -8.59 -12.74
N SER A 77 11.60 -9.51 -11.82
CA SER A 77 12.62 -10.18 -11.01
C SER A 77 13.52 -11.10 -11.86
N LYS A 78 12.97 -11.77 -12.87
CA LYS A 78 13.75 -12.63 -13.79
C LYS A 78 14.62 -11.80 -14.74
N ASN A 79 14.09 -10.72 -15.27
CA ASN A 79 14.81 -9.82 -16.16
C ASN A 79 14.57 -8.35 -15.75
N PRO A 80 15.47 -7.75 -14.95
CA PRO A 80 15.29 -6.39 -14.46
C PRO A 80 15.40 -5.32 -15.56
N ARG A 81 15.85 -5.69 -16.77
CA ARG A 81 15.92 -4.80 -17.93
C ARG A 81 14.60 -4.72 -18.71
N THR A 82 13.59 -5.52 -18.36
CA THR A 82 12.27 -5.47 -19.01
C THR A 82 11.68 -4.07 -18.91
N THR A 83 11.23 -3.54 -20.05
CA THR A 83 10.67 -2.20 -20.10
C THR A 83 9.20 -2.20 -19.68
N ARG A 84 8.67 -1.01 -19.40
CA ARG A 84 7.25 -0.87 -19.07
C ARG A 84 6.37 -1.14 -20.29
N GLY A 85 6.90 -0.93 -21.51
CA GLY A 85 6.19 -1.24 -22.75
C GLY A 85 6.00 -2.74 -22.94
N ASP A 86 7.05 -3.52 -22.68
CA ASP A 86 7.00 -4.98 -22.77
C ASP A 86 5.94 -5.56 -21.82
N LEU A 87 5.88 -5.03 -20.59
CA LEU A 87 4.87 -5.43 -19.61
C LEU A 87 3.44 -5.06 -20.02
N VAL A 88 3.25 -3.95 -20.75
CA VAL A 88 1.92 -3.62 -21.32
C VAL A 88 1.52 -4.68 -22.34
N ASN A 89 2.44 -5.06 -23.23
CA ASN A 89 2.16 -6.06 -24.27
C ASN A 89 1.85 -7.44 -23.66
N ASP A 90 2.60 -7.86 -22.64
CA ASP A 90 2.37 -9.13 -21.93
C ASP A 90 0.99 -9.15 -21.26
N LEU A 91 0.60 -8.04 -20.62
CA LEU A 91 -0.70 -7.90 -19.98
C LEU A 91 -1.84 -7.84 -21.00
N GLN A 92 -1.61 -7.19 -22.14
CA GLN A 92 -2.57 -7.14 -23.24
C GLN A 92 -2.79 -8.53 -23.84
N ARG A 93 -1.73 -9.34 -23.98
CA ARG A 93 -1.82 -10.74 -24.39
C ARG A 93 -2.61 -11.59 -23.40
N ALA A 94 -2.54 -11.26 -22.10
CA ALA A 94 -3.36 -11.85 -21.06
C ALA A 94 -4.81 -11.28 -20.98
N GLY A 95 -5.20 -10.40 -21.92
CA GLY A 95 -6.54 -9.81 -21.99
C GLY A 95 -6.75 -8.58 -21.10
N THR A 96 -5.69 -8.02 -20.53
CA THR A 96 -5.77 -6.83 -19.65
C THR A 96 -5.17 -5.59 -20.31
N ASN A 97 -6.03 -4.62 -20.63
CA ASN A 97 -5.61 -3.34 -21.21
C ASN A 97 -5.19 -2.36 -20.11
N VAL A 98 -3.90 -2.02 -20.06
CA VAL A 98 -3.32 -1.15 -19.04
C VAL A 98 -2.41 -0.09 -19.63
N THR A 99 -2.27 1.03 -18.94
CA THR A 99 -1.38 2.12 -19.34
C THR A 99 -0.03 2.03 -18.60
N LYS A 100 1.05 2.57 -19.20
CA LYS A 100 2.39 2.61 -18.58
C LYS A 100 2.42 3.18 -17.15
N PRO A 101 1.67 4.26 -16.81
CA PRO A 101 1.57 4.75 -15.44
C PRO A 101 0.95 3.75 -14.46
N THR A 102 -0.04 2.97 -14.92
CA THR A 102 -0.70 1.94 -14.09
C THR A 102 0.31 0.86 -13.67
N ILE A 103 1.14 0.41 -14.60
CA ILE A 103 2.23 -0.54 -14.32
C ILE A 103 3.25 0.08 -13.38
N SER A 104 3.65 1.33 -13.63
CA SER A 104 4.63 2.04 -12.77
C SER A 104 4.15 2.18 -11.32
N ASN A 105 2.87 2.52 -11.13
CA ASN A 105 2.25 2.58 -9.80
C ASN A 105 2.19 1.20 -9.14
N THR A 106 1.95 0.16 -9.92
CA THR A 106 1.91 -1.23 -9.43
C THR A 106 3.31 -1.66 -8.96
N LEU A 107 4.35 -1.43 -9.75
CA LEU A 107 5.74 -1.75 -9.40
C LEU A 107 6.18 -1.01 -8.13
N ARG A 108 5.86 0.29 -8.00
CA ARG A 108 6.18 1.08 -6.80
C ARG A 108 5.50 0.53 -5.55
N ARG A 109 4.23 0.08 -5.65
CA ARG A 109 3.51 -0.55 -4.54
C ARG A 109 4.14 -1.89 -4.11
N GLN A 110 4.75 -2.60 -5.05
CA GLN A 110 5.52 -3.83 -4.78
C GLN A 110 6.96 -3.55 -4.30
N GLY A 111 7.34 -2.28 -4.10
CA GLY A 111 8.68 -1.91 -3.66
C GLY A 111 9.75 -1.96 -4.77
N LEU A 112 9.37 -2.25 -6.02
CA LEU A 112 10.29 -2.29 -7.15
C LEU A 112 10.54 -0.87 -7.67
N LYS A 113 11.72 -0.35 -7.35
CA LYS A 113 12.22 0.94 -7.84
C LYS A 113 13.21 0.75 -8.97
N SER A 114 13.37 1.78 -9.80
CA SER A 114 14.51 1.84 -10.72
C SER A 114 15.80 1.93 -9.91
N CYS A 115 16.72 1.00 -10.16
CA CYS A 115 18.06 1.04 -9.61
C CYS A 115 19.04 1.41 -10.72
N SER A 116 19.77 2.52 -10.54
CA SER A 116 20.92 2.85 -11.38
C SER A 116 22.17 2.30 -10.72
N ALA A 117 23.02 1.60 -11.48
CA ALA A 117 24.33 1.18 -10.99
C ALA A 117 25.16 2.42 -10.62
N ARG A 118 25.91 2.34 -9.51
CA ARG A 118 26.85 3.41 -9.13
C ARG A 118 27.87 3.54 -10.26
N ARG A 119 28.06 4.75 -10.79
CA ARG A 119 28.99 5.01 -11.91
C ARG A 119 30.45 4.72 -11.55
N VAL A 120 30.78 4.84 -10.27
CA VAL A 120 32.12 4.56 -9.74
C VAL A 120 32.03 3.42 -8.72
N PRO A 121 32.84 2.34 -8.85
CA PRO A 121 32.99 1.38 -7.78
C PRO A 121 33.55 2.08 -6.53
N LEU A 122 33.13 1.63 -5.34
CA LEU A 122 33.72 2.07 -4.08
C LEU A 122 35.10 1.41 -3.95
N PHE A 123 36.11 1.96 -4.62
CA PHE A 123 37.49 1.63 -4.30
C PHE A 123 37.85 2.33 -3.00
N VAL A 124 38.05 1.55 -1.94
CA VAL A 124 38.79 2.02 -0.76
C VAL A 124 40.26 1.99 -1.19
N ILE A 125 40.89 3.16 -1.34
CA ILE A 125 42.32 3.26 -1.65
C ILE A 125 43.08 2.80 -0.41
N VAL A 126 43.36 1.50 -0.30
CA VAL A 126 44.39 1.02 0.61
C VAL A 126 45.70 1.27 -0.13
N THR A 127 46.39 2.35 0.25
CA THR A 127 47.70 2.70 -0.28
C THR A 127 48.69 1.58 0.06
N THR A 128 48.90 0.64 -0.87
CA THR A 128 50.13 -0.14 -0.87
C THR A 128 51.25 0.83 -1.21
N ARG A 129 51.85 1.38 -0.17
CA ARG A 129 53.15 2.06 -0.22
C ARG A 129 54.15 1.00 -0.65
N LEU A 130 54.27 0.78 -1.97
CA LEU A 130 55.31 -0.03 -2.56
C LEU A 130 56.61 0.65 -2.13
N GLU A 131 57.28 0.07 -1.13
CA GLU A 131 58.64 0.38 -0.73
C GLU A 131 59.50 0.31 -2.00
N ARG A 132 59.68 1.48 -2.63
CA ARG A 132 60.65 1.69 -3.69
C ARG A 132 62.00 1.75 -2.98
N GLY A 133 62.47 0.57 -2.57
CA GLY A 133 63.79 0.36 -1.99
C GLY A 133 64.83 0.86 -2.99
N ARG A 134 65.54 1.92 -2.58
CA ARG A 134 66.77 2.40 -3.20
C ARG A 134 67.79 1.26 -3.19
N GLU A 135 68.15 0.75 -4.36
CA GLU A 135 69.46 0.12 -4.55
C GLU A 135 70.38 1.19 -5.14
N GLY A 136 71.16 1.82 -4.27
CA GLY A 136 72.29 2.66 -4.64
C GLY A 136 73.58 1.96 -4.21
N ASN A 137 74.40 1.63 -5.22
CA ASN A 137 75.87 1.61 -5.30
C ASN A 137 76.73 1.44 -4.03
N GLU A 138 77.66 0.47 -4.08
CA GLU A 138 79.03 0.50 -3.52
C GLU A 138 79.86 -0.58 -4.30
N THR A 139 80.62 -0.22 -5.33
CA THR A 139 82.08 0.10 -5.39
C THR A 139 83.06 -1.08 -5.23
N ASN A 140 83.86 -1.27 -6.30
CA ASN A 140 85.16 -1.96 -6.49
C ASN A 140 85.31 -3.44 -6.08
#